data_AF-A0A060NL04-F1
#
_entry.id   AF-A0A060NL04-F1
#
_cell.length_a   1.000
_cell.length_b   1.000
_cell.length_c   1.000
_cell.angle_alpha   90.00
_cell.angle_beta   90.00
_cell.angle_gamma   90.00
#
_symmetry.space_group_name_H-M   'P 1'
#
loop_
_entity.id
_entity.type
_entity.pdbx_description
1 polymer ?
#
loop_
_entity_poly.entity_id
_entity_poly.type
_entity_poly.pdbx_seq_one_letter_code
_entity_poly.pdbx_strand_id
1 'polypeptide(L)'
;MKPQDSPQPWVDPDDAPELTDDFFEQGEWKIGTRPVAPEAGAAALREALSRGGPKAQSTKLALTVRYDAEVIEAFKGTGQGWQTRMNDALKDWLKTHSPA
;
A
#
# COMPACT_ATOMS: atom_id res chain seq x y z
N MET A 1 -38.30 22.77 33.11
CA MET A 1 -38.77 21.63 32.28
C MET A 1 -37.86 21.52 31.08
N LYS A 2 -37.16 20.38 30.93
CA LYS A 2 -36.39 20.09 29.71
C LYS A 2 -37.39 19.71 28.61
N PRO A 3 -37.38 20.35 27.44
CA PRO A 3 -38.22 19.90 26.34
C PRO A 3 -37.75 18.52 25.87
N GLN A 4 -38.75 17.70 25.51
CA GLN A 4 -38.65 16.28 25.21
C GLN A 4 -37.77 16.03 23.97
N ASP A 5 -36.86 15.06 24.06
CA ASP A 5 -36.20 14.45 22.91
C ASP A 5 -37.24 13.73 22.06
N SER A 6 -37.44 14.19 20.83
CA SER A 6 -38.29 13.52 19.84
C SER A 6 -37.56 12.28 19.29
N PRO A 7 -38.21 11.10 19.21
CA PRO A 7 -37.55 9.83 18.91
C PRO A 7 -37.38 9.54 17.41
N GLN A 8 -37.28 10.55 16.55
CA GLN A 8 -37.13 10.33 15.11
C GLN A 8 -35.71 10.74 14.69
N PRO A 9 -34.82 9.79 14.32
CA PRO A 9 -33.53 10.13 13.77
C PRO A 9 -33.77 10.91 12.48
N TRP A 10 -33.32 12.16 12.44
CA TRP A 10 -33.35 12.97 11.23
C TRP A 10 -32.49 12.27 10.18
N VAL A 11 -33.13 11.86 9.09
CA VAL A 11 -32.48 11.28 7.91
C VAL A 11 -32.10 12.44 7.01
N ASP A 12 -30.81 12.55 6.71
CA ASP A 12 -30.27 13.61 5.85
C ASP A 12 -30.87 13.47 4.45
N PRO A 13 -31.49 14.50 3.87
CA PRO A 13 -31.99 14.48 2.49
C PRO A 13 -30.90 14.21 1.44
N ASP A 14 -29.63 14.46 1.80
CA ASP A 14 -28.45 14.17 0.98
C ASP A 14 -27.80 12.81 1.34
N ASP A 15 -28.39 12.02 2.25
CA ASP A 15 -27.88 10.68 2.59
C ASP A 15 -27.95 9.79 1.34
N ALA A 16 -26.78 9.46 0.80
CA ALA A 16 -26.67 8.72 -0.43
C ALA A 16 -27.17 7.28 -0.21
N PRO A 17 -27.87 6.69 -1.18
CA PRO A 17 -28.30 5.31 -1.07
C PRO A 17 -27.08 4.38 -0.92
N GLU A 18 -27.24 3.31 -0.16
CA GLU A 18 -26.24 2.26 -0.03
C GLU A 18 -25.85 1.73 -1.41
N LEU A 19 -24.55 1.66 -1.67
CA LEU A 19 -23.99 1.26 -2.95
C LEU A 19 -24.03 -0.26 -3.09
N THR A 20 -25.22 -0.80 -3.35
CA THR A 20 -25.44 -2.24 -3.50
C THR A 20 -24.89 -2.77 -4.83
N ASP A 21 -24.75 -4.09 -4.96
CA ASP A 21 -24.22 -4.73 -6.17
C ASP A 21 -25.05 -4.36 -7.43
N ASP A 22 -26.37 -4.21 -7.28
CA ASP A 22 -27.27 -3.76 -8.35
C ASP A 22 -26.85 -2.41 -8.97
N PHE A 23 -26.28 -1.50 -8.16
CA PHE A 23 -25.77 -0.21 -8.64
C PHE A 23 -24.59 -0.40 -9.60
N PHE A 24 -23.70 -1.34 -9.28
CA PHE A 24 -22.52 -1.63 -10.09
C PHE A 24 -22.87 -2.41 -11.36
N GLU A 25 -23.91 -3.25 -11.32
CA GLU A 25 -24.43 -3.95 -12.51
C GLU A 25 -25.01 -2.99 -13.55
N GLN A 26 -25.63 -1.89 -13.11
CA GLN A 26 -26.13 -0.82 -13.99
C GLN A 26 -25.03 0.12 -14.48
N GLY A 27 -23.82 0.00 -13.95
CA GLY A 27 -22.68 0.84 -14.28
C GLY A 27 -22.15 0.64 -15.71
N GLU A 28 -21.79 1.74 -16.36
CA GLU A 28 -21.17 1.71 -17.69
C GLU A 28 -19.64 1.58 -17.57
N TRP A 29 -19.07 0.54 -18.18
CA TRP A 29 -17.63 0.34 -18.21
C TRP A 29 -16.94 1.35 -19.14
N LYS A 30 -15.91 2.05 -18.65
CA LYS A 30 -15.13 3.02 -19.43
C LYS A 30 -13.63 2.87 -19.24
N ILE A 31 -12.88 3.08 -20.32
CA ILE A 31 -11.42 3.25 -20.30
C ILE A 31 -11.12 4.68 -20.77
N GLY A 32 -10.67 5.54 -19.84
CA GLY A 32 -10.59 6.97 -20.09
C GLY A 32 -12.00 7.56 -20.32
N THR A 33 -12.22 8.17 -21.47
CA THR A 33 -13.53 8.72 -21.87
C THR A 33 -14.35 7.78 -22.76
N ARG A 34 -13.82 6.59 -23.11
CA ARG A 34 -14.46 5.67 -24.06
C ARG A 34 -15.25 4.59 -23.33
N PRO A 35 -16.54 4.38 -23.67
CA PRO A 35 -17.29 3.23 -23.18
C PRO A 35 -16.80 1.94 -23.84
N VAL A 36 -16.69 0.89 -23.04
CA VAL A 36 -16.22 -0.43 -23.46
C VAL A 36 -17.17 -1.50 -22.94
N ALA A 37 -17.20 -2.66 -23.60
CA ALA A 37 -17.94 -3.80 -23.09
C ALA A 37 -17.37 -4.24 -21.72
N PRO A 38 -18.21 -4.77 -20.79
CA PRO A 38 -17.76 -5.21 -19.47
C PRO A 38 -16.58 -6.18 -19.49
N GLU A 39 -16.57 -7.13 -20.43
CA GLU A 39 -15.49 -8.10 -20.60
C GLU A 39 -14.17 -7.42 -20.96
N ALA A 40 -14.20 -6.48 -21.91
CA ALA A 40 -13.02 -5.73 -22.36
C ALA A 40 -12.49 -4.80 -21.26
N GLY A 41 -13.38 -4.17 -20.50
CA GLY A 41 -13.02 -3.35 -19.34
C GLY A 41 -12.37 -4.18 -18.24
N ALA A 42 -12.95 -5.34 -17.91
CA ALA A 42 -12.39 -6.26 -16.92
C ALA A 42 -11.06 -6.85 -17.38
N ALA A 43 -10.89 -7.17 -18.66
CA ALA A 43 -9.62 -7.63 -19.23
C ALA A 43 -8.54 -6.55 -19.15
N ALA A 44 -8.85 -5.30 -19.53
CA ALA A 44 -7.92 -4.18 -19.43
C ALA A 44 -7.51 -3.88 -17.98
N LEU A 45 -8.44 -4.00 -17.03
CA LEU A 45 -8.16 -3.85 -15.60
C LEU A 45 -7.22 -4.96 -15.10
N ARG A 46 -7.48 -6.22 -15.44
CA ARG A 46 -6.60 -7.34 -15.10
C ARG A 46 -5.21 -7.17 -15.69
N GLU A 47 -5.11 -6.72 -16.94
CA GLU A 47 -3.83 -6.43 -17.58
C GLU A 47 -3.10 -5.27 -16.89
N ALA A 48 -3.80 -4.19 -16.54
CA ALA A 48 -3.22 -3.07 -15.79
C ALA A 48 -2.69 -3.51 -14.41
N LEU A 49 -3.45 -4.33 -13.69
CA LEU A 49 -3.04 -4.91 -12.41
C LEU A 49 -1.84 -5.86 -12.55
N SER A 50 -1.81 -6.64 -13.63
CA SER A 50 -0.66 -7.52 -13.94
C SER A 50 0.58 -6.74 -14.38
N ARG A 51 0.43 -5.49 -14.81
CA ARG A 51 1.51 -4.53 -15.09
C ARG A 51 1.91 -3.71 -13.85
N GLY A 52 1.38 -4.03 -12.67
CA GLY A 52 2.00 -3.62 -11.42
C GLY A 52 3.47 -4.03 -11.48
N GLY A 53 4.37 -3.05 -11.40
CA GLY A 53 5.79 -3.17 -11.75
C GLY A 53 6.48 -4.38 -11.13
N PRO A 54 7.65 -4.78 -11.67
CA PRO A 54 8.31 -6.04 -11.32
C PRO A 54 8.32 -6.20 -9.81
N LYS A 55 7.65 -7.25 -9.30
CA LYS A 55 7.76 -7.64 -7.89
C LYS A 55 9.25 -7.67 -7.60
N ALA A 56 9.72 -6.80 -6.70
CA ALA A 56 11.14 -6.69 -6.41
C ALA A 56 11.67 -8.10 -6.14
N GLN A 57 12.54 -8.61 -7.01
CA GLN A 57 13.02 -10.01 -6.97
C GLN A 57 13.64 -10.35 -5.61
N SER A 58 14.08 -9.34 -4.87
CA SER A 58 14.46 -9.43 -3.46
C SER A 58 13.71 -8.37 -2.67
N THR A 59 12.70 -8.80 -1.90
CA THR A 59 12.05 -7.94 -0.91
C THR A 59 12.94 -7.90 0.33
N LYS A 60 13.28 -6.71 0.82
CA LYS A 60 14.01 -6.56 2.08
C LYS A 60 13.15 -7.17 3.20
N LEU A 61 13.72 -8.09 3.97
CA LEU A 61 13.06 -8.67 5.12
C LEU A 61 13.19 -7.74 6.32
N ALA A 62 12.06 -7.38 6.93
CA ALA A 62 12.05 -6.67 8.21
C ALA A 62 12.31 -7.68 9.33
N LEU A 63 13.46 -7.55 9.99
CA LEU A 63 13.93 -8.45 11.05
C LEU A 63 14.22 -7.62 12.29
N THR A 64 13.93 -8.17 13.48
CA THR A 64 14.36 -7.57 14.75
C THR A 64 15.69 -8.18 15.16
N VAL A 65 16.79 -7.45 14.96
CA VAL A 65 18.16 -7.87 15.29
C VAL A 65 18.74 -6.90 16.33
N ARG A 66 19.52 -7.43 17.27
CA ARG A 66 20.27 -6.62 18.24
C ARG A 66 21.67 -6.36 17.69
N TYR A 67 22.09 -5.10 17.76
CA TYR A 67 23.42 -4.64 17.39
C TYR A 67 24.06 -3.95 18.59
N ASP A 68 25.38 -3.95 18.66
CA ASP A 68 26.12 -3.16 19.64
C ASP A 68 25.88 -1.66 19.41
N ALA A 69 25.83 -0.91 20.50
CA ALA A 69 25.52 0.52 20.47
C ALA A 69 26.55 1.30 19.65
N GLU A 70 27.83 0.96 19.75
CA GLU A 70 28.91 1.63 19.01
C GLU A 70 28.74 1.52 17.49
N VAL A 71 28.28 0.37 17.00
CA VAL A 71 28.04 0.12 15.57
C VAL A 71 26.90 1.00 15.07
N ILE A 72 25.80 1.03 15.82
CA ILE A 72 24.63 1.84 15.46
C ILE A 72 24.96 3.34 15.47
N GLU A 73 25.66 3.81 16.49
CA GLU A 73 26.04 5.23 16.60
C GLU A 73 27.02 5.64 15.48
N ALA A 74 27.98 4.78 15.14
CA ALA A 74 28.89 5.01 14.01
C ALA A 74 28.13 5.18 12.68
N PHE A 75 27.17 4.29 12.39
CA PHE A 75 26.38 4.43 11.18
C PHE A 75 25.41 5.61 11.25
N LYS A 76 24.69 5.83 12.36
CA LYS A 76 23.81 7.00 12.51
C LYS A 76 24.52 8.33 12.30
N GLY A 77 25.78 8.44 12.75
CA GLY A 77 26.63 9.62 12.53
C GLY A 77 26.84 9.96 11.06
N THR A 78 26.64 9.01 10.14
CA THR A 78 26.69 9.26 8.68
C THR A 78 25.46 10.00 8.12
N GLY A 79 24.42 10.21 8.93
CA GLY A 79 23.23 10.97 8.55
C GLY A 79 22.17 10.15 7.80
N GLN A 80 21.37 10.82 6.97
CA GLN A 80 20.27 10.18 6.23
C GLN A 80 20.76 9.01 5.38
N GLY A 81 20.01 7.90 5.41
CA GLY A 81 20.36 6.68 4.67
C GLY A 81 21.39 5.78 5.37
N TRP A 82 21.69 6.00 6.65
CA TRP A 82 22.65 5.18 7.39
C TRP A 82 22.30 3.68 7.39
N GLN A 83 21.02 3.32 7.42
CA GLN A 83 20.58 1.92 7.33
C GLN A 83 20.94 1.28 5.99
N THR A 84 20.81 2.03 4.88
CA THR A 84 21.23 1.56 3.55
C THR A 84 22.74 1.37 3.51
N ARG A 85 23.51 2.32 4.03
CA ARG A 85 24.98 2.20 4.13
C ARG A 85 25.41 1.01 4.98
N MET A 86 24.75 0.77 6.12
CA MET A 86 25.01 -0.39 6.97
C MET A 86 24.73 -1.69 6.22
N ASN A 87 23.60 -1.77 5.51
CA ASN A 87 23.27 -2.94 4.68
C ASN A 87 24.30 -3.17 3.56
N ASP A 88 24.80 -2.11 2.92
CA ASP A 88 25.80 -2.25 1.86
C ASP A 88 27.17 -2.65 2.41
N ALA A 89 27.53 -2.18 3.60
CA ALA A 89 28.72 -2.65 4.32
C ALA A 89 28.63 -4.15 4.65
N LEU A 90 27.47 -4.62 5.12
CA LEU A 90 27.23 -6.05 5.38
C LEU A 90 27.35 -6.88 4.09
N LYS A 91 26.80 -6.39 2.97
CA LYS A 91 26.96 -7.05 1.66
C LYS A 91 28.42 -7.12 1.23
N ASP A 92 29.18 -6.05 1.45
CA ASP A 92 30.58 -6.01 1.07
C ASP A 92 31.44 -6.96 1.91
N TRP A 93 31.17 -7.01 3.22
CA TRP A 93 31.77 -7.98 4.12
C TRP A 93 31.52 -9.43 3.64
N LEU A 94 30.30 -9.75 3.22
CA LEU A 94 29.93 -11.08 2.70
C LEU A 94 30.63 -11.47 1.39
N LYS A 95 31.17 -10.51 0.61
CA LYS A 95 31.97 -10.85 -0.59
C LYS A 95 33.35 -11.41 -0.23
N THR A 96 33.86 -11.01 0.94
CA THR A 96 35.23 -11.28 1.37
C THR A 96 35.30 -12.26 2.53
N HIS A 97 34.19 -12.47 3.24
CA HIS A 97 34.09 -13.32 4.42
C HIS A 97 32.88 -14.24 4.32
N SER A 98 33.04 -15.47 4.81
CA SER A 98 31.92 -16.38 5.05
C SER A 98 31.49 -16.28 6.52
N PRO A 99 30.19 -16.07 6.80
CA PRO A 99 29.69 -16.20 8.16
C PRO A 99 29.84 -17.66 8.61
N ALA A 100 30.31 -17.86 9.84
CA ALA A 100 30.53 -19.17 10.45
C ALA A 100 29.23 -19.85 10.89
#